data_AF-A0A8S1LTP0-F1
#
_entry.id   AF-A0A8S1LTP0-F1
#
_cell.length_a   1.000
_cell.length_b   1.000
_cell.length_c   1.000
_cell.angle_alpha   90.00
_cell.angle_beta   90.00
_cell.angle_gamma   90.00
#
_symmetry.space_group_name_H-M   'P 1'
#
loop_
_entity.id
_entity.type
_entity.pdbx_description
1 polymer ?
#
loop_
_entity_poly.entity_id
_entity_poly.type
_entity_poly.pdbx_seq_one_letter_code
_entity_poly.pdbx_strand_id
1 'polypeptide(L)'
;MLDNALSYAALGTIIAITNIIIMIIQLSPLVQTSIQVLFFAKNENFSSIRQRLSEFNSDIYIWNHGAVYNAIIIGSGSNKRETRQKIKEIVNEKLQNCFVNMA
;
A
#
# COMPACT_ATOMS: atom_id res chain seq x y z
N MET A 1 -4.43 11.25 55.71
CA MET A 1 -5.32 10.80 54.62
C MET A 1 -4.91 11.33 53.24
N LEU A 2 -4.24 12.49 53.14
CA LEU A 2 -3.74 13.05 51.88
C LEU A 2 -2.63 12.20 51.22
N ASP A 3 -1.73 11.62 52.03
CA ASP A 3 -0.62 10.77 51.53
C ASP A 3 -1.09 9.50 50.81
N ASN A 4 -2.16 8.87 51.32
CA ASN A 4 -2.73 7.69 50.68
C ASN A 4 -3.36 8.04 49.33
N ALA A 5 -4.04 9.18 49.22
CA ALA A 5 -4.67 9.63 47.97
C ALA A 5 -3.61 9.97 46.89
N LEU A 6 -2.51 10.61 47.26
CA LEU A 6 -1.35 10.84 46.39
C LEU A 6 -0.71 9.52 45.94
N SER A 7 -0.62 8.54 46.84
CA SER A 7 -0.07 7.22 46.54
C SER A 7 -0.96 6.41 45.57
N TYR A 8 -2.29 6.46 45.74
CA TYR A 8 -3.23 5.83 44.81
C TYR A 8 -3.29 6.53 43.45
N ALA A 9 -3.19 7.86 43.40
CA ALA A 9 -3.10 8.62 42.15
C ALA A 9 -1.81 8.29 41.39
N ALA A 10 -0.68 8.14 42.10
CA ALA A 10 0.59 7.70 41.51
C ALA A 10 0.50 6.28 40.94
N LEU A 11 -0.10 5.33 41.68
CA LEU A 11 -0.34 3.97 41.20
C LEU A 11 -1.25 3.92 39.96
N GLY A 12 -2.34 4.70 39.96
CA GLY A 12 -3.24 4.81 38.81
C GLY A 12 -2.53 5.36 37.57
N THR A 13 -1.63 6.34 37.76
CA THR A 13 -0.82 6.94 36.68
C THR A 13 0.18 5.94 36.11
N ILE A 14 0.86 5.14 36.95
CA ILE A 14 1.79 4.09 36.51
C ILE A 14 1.07 3.01 35.68
N ILE A 15 -0.12 2.59 36.12
CA ILE A 15 -0.93 1.60 35.39
C ILE A 15 -1.36 2.15 34.03
N ALA A 16 -1.80 3.41 33.97
CA ALA A 16 -2.19 4.06 32.73
C ALA A 16 -1.02 4.15 31.73
N ILE A 17 0.17 4.58 32.20
CA ILE A 17 1.37 4.67 31.36
C ILE A 17 1.79 3.28 30.85
N THR A 18 1.75 2.27 31.72
CA THR A 18 2.09 0.88 31.34
C THR A 18 1.16 0.36 30.24
N ASN A 19 -0.15 0.59 30.37
CA ASN A 19 -1.12 0.16 29.35
C ASN A 19 -0.92 0.90 28.02
N ILE A 20 -0.56 2.19 28.04
CA ILE A 20 -0.24 2.95 26.82
C ILE A 20 0.99 2.36 26.12
N ILE A 21 2.04 2.03 26.86
CA ILE A 21 3.26 1.42 26.31
C ILE A 21 2.93 0.07 25.67
N ILE A 22 2.13 -0.77 26.33
CA ILE A 22 1.71 -2.07 25.79
C ILE A 22 0.92 -1.89 24.49
N MET A 23 -0.02 -0.93 24.44
CA MET A 23 -0.77 -0.63 23.21
C MET A 23 0.16 -0.18 22.07
N ILE A 24 1.14 0.68 22.35
CA ILE A 24 2.11 1.13 21.34
C ILE A 24 2.94 -0.06 20.82
N ILE A 25 3.40 -0.94 21.70
CA ILE A 25 4.15 -2.16 21.34
C ILE A 25 3.29 -3.10 20.49
N GLN A 26 2.00 -3.26 20.80
CA GLN A 26 1.08 -4.11 20.05
C GLN A 26 0.70 -3.51 18.69
N LEU A 27 0.58 -2.19 18.59
CA LEU A 27 0.29 -1.48 17.35
C LEU A 27 1.50 -1.43 16.42
N SER A 28 2.74 -1.40 16.95
CA SER A 28 3.96 -1.27 16.15
C SER A 28 4.10 -2.36 15.08
N PRO A 29 3.96 -3.68 15.37
CA PRO A 29 3.97 -4.73 14.36
C PRO A 29 2.84 -4.58 13.34
N LEU A 30 1.61 -4.26 13.78
CA LEU A 30 0.46 -4.13 12.88
C LEU A 30 0.67 -2.97 11.88
N VAL A 31 1.15 -1.84 12.38
CA VAL A 31 1.49 -0.66 11.56
C VAL A 31 2.66 -0.99 10.62
N GLN A 32 3.71 -1.63 11.11
CA GLN A 32 4.86 -2.03 10.31
C GLN A 32 4.47 -3.02 9.21
N THR A 33 3.61 -4.00 9.51
CA THR A 33 3.12 -4.98 8.53
C THR A 33 2.23 -4.31 7.49
N SER A 34 1.37 -3.38 7.90
CA SER A 34 0.51 -2.62 6.97
C SER A 34 1.32 -1.73 6.03
N ILE A 35 2.36 -1.07 6.56
CA ILE A 35 3.32 -0.28 5.79
C ILE A 35 4.11 -1.19 4.84
N GLN A 36 4.59 -2.34 5.31
CA GLN A 36 5.28 -3.32 4.48
C GLN A 36 4.39 -3.84 3.36
N VAL A 37 3.12 -4.16 3.62
CA VAL A 37 2.16 -4.59 2.58
C VAL A 37 1.96 -3.48 1.54
N LEU A 38 1.85 -2.21 1.95
CA LEU A 38 1.79 -1.07 1.04
C LEU A 38 3.07 -0.92 0.19
N PHE A 39 4.25 -1.15 0.77
CA PHE A 39 5.53 -1.08 0.06
C PHE A 39 5.81 -2.31 -0.83
N PHE A 40 5.47 -3.52 -0.39
CA PHE A 40 5.60 -4.75 -1.17
C PHE A 40 4.60 -4.80 -2.32
N ALA A 41 3.39 -4.28 -2.12
CA ALA A 41 2.45 -4.03 -3.21
C ALA A 41 3.07 -3.16 -4.32
N LYS A 42 3.96 -2.24 -3.95
CA LYS A 42 4.58 -1.29 -4.88
C LYS A 42 5.71 -1.89 -5.72
N ASN A 43 6.44 -2.92 -5.26
CA ASN A 43 7.78 -3.19 -5.82
C ASN A 43 8.02 -4.52 -6.55
N GLU A 44 7.54 -5.68 -6.11
CA GLU A 44 8.16 -6.94 -6.60
C GLU A 44 7.37 -7.69 -7.69
N ASN A 45 6.04 -7.74 -7.61
CA ASN A 45 5.27 -8.61 -8.52
C ASN A 45 5.09 -8.05 -9.94
N PHE A 46 5.42 -6.77 -10.18
CA PHE A 46 5.12 -6.09 -11.44
C PHE A 46 6.33 -5.43 -12.11
N SER A 47 7.55 -5.66 -11.64
CA SER A 47 8.77 -5.06 -12.23
C SER A 47 8.88 -5.31 -13.74
N SER A 48 8.68 -6.56 -14.18
CA SER A 48 8.71 -6.93 -15.60
C SER A 48 7.60 -6.29 -16.44
N ILE A 49 6.39 -6.14 -15.87
CA ILE A 49 5.26 -5.49 -16.56
C ILE A 49 5.48 -3.99 -16.65
N ARG A 50 5.98 -3.39 -15.57
CA ARG A 50 6.33 -1.97 -15.49
C ARG A 50 7.39 -1.61 -16.52
N GLN A 51 8.41 -2.44 -16.65
CA GLN A 51 9.44 -2.27 -17.66
C GLN A 51 8.85 -2.31 -19.08
N ARG A 52 8.10 -3.37 -19.43
CA ARG A 52 7.47 -3.49 -20.75
C ARG A 52 6.52 -2.33 -21.08
N LEU A 53 5.76 -1.87 -20.09
CA LEU A 53 4.87 -0.72 -20.28
C LEU A 53 5.66 0.58 -20.46
N SER A 54 6.75 0.79 -19.73
CA SER A 54 7.61 1.96 -19.91
C SER A 54 8.36 1.96 -21.24
N GLU A 55 8.74 0.79 -21.77
CA GLU A 55 9.34 0.64 -23.10
C GLU A 55 8.34 0.96 -24.22
N PHE A 56 7.07 0.61 -24.02
CA PHE A 56 5.99 0.94 -24.94
C PHE A 56 5.62 2.43 -24.88
N ASN A 57 5.49 2.99 -23.68
CA ASN A 57 5.12 4.39 -23.48
C ASN A 57 5.55 4.86 -22.07
N SER A 58 6.41 5.88 -22.03
CA SER A 58 6.95 6.46 -20.80
C SER A 58 5.90 7.10 -19.90
N ASP A 59 4.75 7.47 -20.44
CA ASP A 59 3.67 8.14 -19.70
C ASP A 59 2.69 7.16 -19.06
N ILE A 60 3.05 5.88 -18.95
CA ILE A 60 2.22 4.86 -18.29
C ILE A 60 2.64 4.69 -16.84
N TYR A 61 1.70 4.93 -15.94
CA TYR A 61 1.81 4.70 -14.50
C TYR A 61 0.96 3.49 -14.10
N ILE A 62 1.56 2.61 -13.29
CA ILE A 62 0.90 1.42 -12.74
C ILE A 62 0.83 1.57 -11.23
N TRP A 63 -0.36 1.37 -10.69
CA TRP A 63 -0.60 1.29 -9.26
C TRP A 63 -1.21 -0.07 -8.90
N ASN A 64 -0.57 -0.77 -7.97
CA ASN A 64 -1.06 -2.03 -7.42
C ASN A 64 -1.58 -1.77 -5.99
N HIS A 65 -2.80 -2.22 -5.72
CA HIS A 65 -3.48 -2.02 -4.44
C HIS A 65 -3.17 -3.10 -3.39
N GLY A 66 -2.15 -3.94 -3.60
CA GLY A 66 -1.72 -4.98 -2.65
C GLY A 66 -2.56 -6.26 -2.71
N ALA A 67 -3.66 -6.25 -3.48
CA ALA A 67 -4.34 -7.48 -3.88
C ALA A 67 -3.55 -8.15 -5.00
N VAL A 68 -3.22 -9.43 -4.79
CA VAL A 68 -2.48 -10.25 -5.76
C VAL A 68 -3.20 -10.18 -7.12
N TYR A 69 -2.47 -9.77 -8.16
CA TYR A 69 -2.94 -9.68 -9.55
C TYR A 69 -4.00 -8.61 -9.88
N ASN A 70 -4.15 -7.56 -9.05
CA ASN A 70 -4.99 -6.41 -9.36
C ASN A 70 -4.15 -5.15 -9.60
N ALA A 71 -4.37 -4.44 -10.71
CA ALA A 71 -3.68 -3.18 -10.98
C ALA A 71 -4.58 -2.13 -11.65
N ILE A 72 -4.31 -0.87 -11.31
CA ILE A 72 -4.83 0.31 -12.00
C ILE A 72 -3.71 0.87 -12.86
N ILE A 73 -3.97 1.03 -14.15
CA ILE A 73 -3.01 1.57 -15.11
C ILE A 73 -3.57 2.89 -15.63
N ILE A 74 -2.77 3.93 -15.51
CA ILE A 74 -3.08 5.28 -15.97
C ILE A 74 -2.05 5.62 -17.04
N GLY A 75 -2.48 6.01 -18.23
CA GLY A 75 -1.57 6.41 -19.30
C GLY A 75 -2.13 7.51 -20.19
N SER A 76 -1.25 8.26 -20.84
CA SER A 76 -1.59 9.17 -21.94
C SER A 76 -1.08 8.61 -23.27
N GLY A 77 -1.75 8.95 -24.37
CA GLY A 77 -1.30 8.55 -25.70
C GLY A 77 -2.10 9.23 -26.80
N SER A 78 -1.45 9.50 -27.93
CA SER A 78 -2.08 10.14 -29.10
C SER A 78 -3.24 9.31 -29.66
N ASN A 79 -3.14 7.97 -29.61
CA ASN A 79 -4.21 7.05 -30.00
C ASN A 79 -4.72 6.25 -28.79
N LYS A 80 -5.64 6.84 -28.02
CA LYS A 80 -6.19 6.25 -26.78
C LYS A 80 -6.66 4.81 -26.94
N ARG A 81 -7.29 4.46 -28.07
CA ARG A 81 -7.83 3.11 -28.31
C ARG A 81 -6.71 2.08 -28.50
N GLU A 82 -5.74 2.39 -29.35
CA GLU A 82 -4.62 1.51 -29.64
C GLU A 82 -3.70 1.36 -28.42
N THR A 83 -3.40 2.46 -27.73
CA THR A 83 -2.60 2.43 -26.50
C THR A 83 -3.28 1.59 -25.42
N ARG A 84 -4.60 1.75 -25.23
CA ARG A 84 -5.36 0.92 -24.28
C ARG A 84 -5.33 -0.56 -24.64
N GLN A 85 -5.41 -0.89 -25.92
CA GLN A 85 -5.39 -2.27 -26.38
C GLN A 85 -4.02 -2.93 -26.14
N LYS A 86 -2.94 -2.25 -26.52
CA LYS A 86 -1.56 -2.73 -26.27
C LYS A 86 -1.27 -2.87 -24.77
N ILE A 87 -1.73 -1.93 -23.94
CA ILE A 87 -1.62 -2.04 -22.47
C ILE A 87 -2.34 -3.31 -21.99
N LYS A 88 -3.57 -3.55 -22.46
CA LYS A 88 -4.31 -4.76 -22.09
C LYS A 88 -3.54 -6.01 -22.51
N GLU A 89 -3.01 -6.08 -23.73
CA GLU A 89 -2.24 -7.23 -24.22
C GLU A 89 -1.01 -7.53 -23.34
N ILE A 90 -0.23 -6.51 -22.98
CA ILE A 90 0.97 -6.65 -22.12
C ILE A 90 0.60 -7.17 -20.72
N VAL A 91 -0.61 -6.88 -20.27
CA VAL A 91 -1.05 -7.07 -18.89
C VAL A 91 -1.93 -8.31 -18.70
N ASN A 92 -2.71 -8.71 -19.71
CA ASN A 92 -3.69 -9.81 -19.63
C ASN A 92 -3.05 -11.16 -19.31
N GLU A 93 -1.78 -11.34 -19.65
CA GLU A 93 -1.05 -12.59 -19.38
C GLU A 93 -0.69 -12.76 -17.90
N LYS A 94 -0.78 -11.71 -17.08
CA LYS A 94 -0.24 -11.70 -15.72
C LYS A 94 -1.11 -11.03 -14.65
N LEU A 95 -2.11 -10.23 -15.02
CA LEU A 95 -3.05 -9.57 -14.11
C LEU A 95 -4.46 -10.14 -14.30
N GLN A 96 -5.12 -10.54 -13.22
CA GLN A 96 -6.48 -11.08 -13.24
C GLN A 96 -7.52 -9.96 -13.35
N ASN A 97 -7.33 -8.85 -12.62
CA ASN A 97 -8.18 -7.67 -12.77
C ASN A 97 -7.33 -6.43 -13.04
N CYS A 98 -7.45 -5.90 -14.25
CA CYS A 98 -6.75 -4.70 -14.68
C CYS A 98 -7.74 -3.62 -15.11
N PHE A 99 -7.68 -2.45 -14.47
CA PHE A 99 -8.42 -1.26 -14.90
C PHE A 99 -7.47 -0.30 -15.61
N VAL A 100 -7.71 -0.08 -16.91
CA VAL A 100 -6.92 0.85 -17.73
C VAL A 100 -7.70 2.14 -17.98
N ASN A 101 -7.20 3.24 -17.43
CA ASN A 101 -7.70 4.60 -17.64
C ASN A 101 -6.74 5.39 -18.55
N MET A 102 -7.29 6.03 -19.58
CA MET A 102 -6.52 6.82 -20.55
C MET A 102 -6.90 8.30 -20.42
N ALA A 103 -5.95 9.14 -20.03
CA ALA A 103 -6.13 10.59 -19.95
C ALA A 103 -6.20 11.23 -21.33
#